data_AF-A0A2L0UBK6-F1
#
_entry.id   AF-A0A2L0UBK6-F1
#
_cell.length_a   1.000
_cell.length_b   1.000
_cell.length_c   1.000
_cell.angle_alpha   90.00
_cell.angle_beta   90.00
_cell.angle_gamma   90.00
#
_symmetry.space_group_name_H-M   'P 1'
#
loop_
_entity.id
_entity.type
_entity.pdbx_description
1 polymer ?
#
loop_
_entity_poly.entity_id
_entity_poly.type
_entity_poly.pdbx_seq_one_letter_code
_entity_poly.pdbx_strand_id
1 'polypeptide(L)'
;MEPVLSAAQPSTTPGVIPTFSADGGFGDFDFIVVSNRLAVDRVVDEHGASAWRRSPGGLVTALAPVMAKADGAWVGWHGAPDETLEPFDEANMRLVPVPLSAEEVELYYEGFSNATLWPLYHDVIASPEFHRTWWDSYRRVNERFAEATASV
;
A
#
# COMPACT_ATOMS: atom_id res chain seq x y z
N MET A 1 14.75 8.86 20.60
CA MET A 1 13.60 8.13 21.15
C MET A 1 12.37 8.95 20.81
N GLU A 2 11.74 8.63 19.68
CA GLU A 2 10.42 9.20 19.37
C GLU A 2 9.36 8.53 20.25
N PRO A 3 8.32 9.25 20.71
CA PRO A 3 7.34 8.69 21.62
C PRO A 3 6.43 7.69 20.90
N VAL A 4 6.27 6.50 21.48
CA VAL A 4 5.23 5.54 21.11
C VAL A 4 3.89 6.11 21.61
N LEU A 5 3.00 6.45 20.68
CA LEU A 5 1.63 6.83 21.00
C LEU A 5 0.83 5.57 21.35
N SER A 6 0.38 5.49 22.60
CA SER A 6 -0.52 4.45 23.08
C SER A 6 -1.87 4.53 22.37
N ALA A 7 -2.33 3.40 21.83
CA ALA A 7 -3.64 3.29 21.21
C ALA A 7 -4.74 3.38 22.29
N ALA A 8 -5.40 4.53 22.38
CA ALA A 8 -6.75 4.57 22.90
C ALA A 8 -7.69 4.00 21.82
N GLN A 9 -8.63 3.14 22.23
CA GLN A 9 -9.73 2.75 21.35
C GLN A 9 -10.44 4.03 20.86
N PRO A 10 -10.82 4.12 19.58
CA PRO A 10 -11.52 5.30 19.07
C PRO A 10 -12.81 5.49 19.87
N SER A 11 -12.94 6.69 20.46
CA SER A 11 -14.11 7.10 21.22
C SER A 11 -15.34 7.07 20.31
N THR A 12 -16.36 6.30 20.69
CA THR A 12 -17.68 6.30 20.08
C THR A 12 -18.45 7.56 20.48
N THR A 13 -18.06 8.70 19.93
CA THR A 13 -18.95 9.85 19.86
C THR A 13 -19.85 9.63 18.64
N PRO A 14 -21.18 9.68 18.76
CA PRO A 14 -22.07 9.62 17.59
C PRO A 14 -21.96 10.94 16.82
N GLY A 15 -20.87 11.05 16.05
CA GLY A 15 -20.69 12.05 15.01
C GLY A 15 -21.37 11.56 13.73
N VAL A 16 -22.01 12.48 13.03
CA VAL A 16 -22.68 12.24 11.74
C VAL A 16 -21.71 11.52 10.80
N ILE A 17 -22.02 10.27 10.45
CA ILE A 17 -21.32 9.53 9.41
C ILE A 17 -21.67 10.22 8.08
N PRO A 18 -20.72 10.84 7.36
CA PRO A 18 -20.99 11.28 6.01
C PRO A 18 -21.37 10.04 5.19
N THR A 19 -22.62 10.02 4.74
CA THR A 19 -23.13 8.94 3.88
C THR A 19 -22.57 9.20 2.50
N PHE A 20 -21.53 8.47 2.11
CA PHE A 20 -21.14 8.41 0.71
C PHE A 20 -22.19 7.58 -0.02
N SER A 21 -22.85 8.20 -1.01
CA SER A 21 -23.81 7.52 -1.86
C SER A 21 -23.12 6.39 -2.62
N ALA A 22 -23.65 5.18 -2.50
CA ALA A 22 -23.18 3.98 -3.17
C ALA A 22 -23.57 3.92 -4.66
N ASP A 23 -23.45 5.06 -5.36
CA ASP A 23 -23.70 5.19 -6.79
C ASP A 23 -22.42 5.70 -7.48
N GLY A 24 -21.39 4.86 -7.48
CA GLY A 24 -20.10 5.12 -8.11
C GLY A 24 -19.75 4.00 -9.09
N GLY A 25 -20.16 4.12 -10.34
CA GLY A 25 -19.49 3.39 -11.41
C GLY A 25 -18.11 4.02 -11.60
N PHE A 26 -17.05 3.22 -11.79
CA PHE A 26 -15.68 3.63 -12.18
C PHE A 26 -15.32 5.12 -11.92
N GLY A 27 -14.47 5.39 -10.91
CA GLY A 27 -13.92 6.73 -10.67
C GLY A 27 -14.60 7.51 -9.55
N ASP A 28 -14.52 6.99 -8.31
CA ASP A 28 -14.92 7.74 -7.11
C ASP A 28 -13.86 8.80 -6.73
N PHE A 29 -12.63 8.66 -7.23
CA PHE A 29 -11.51 9.55 -6.92
C PHE A 29 -10.88 10.19 -8.16
N ASP A 30 -10.78 11.53 -8.16
CA ASP A 30 -10.09 12.31 -9.21
C ASP A 30 -8.56 12.27 -9.08
N PHE A 31 -8.03 11.84 -7.92
CA PHE A 31 -6.60 11.71 -7.67
C PHE A 31 -6.28 10.39 -6.98
N ILE A 32 -5.55 9.53 -7.70
CA ILE A 32 -5.16 8.20 -7.24
C ILE A 32 -3.65 8.07 -7.29
N VAL A 33 -3.05 7.65 -6.18
CA VAL A 33 -1.64 7.26 -6.10
C VAL A 33 -1.55 5.75 -6.05
N VAL A 34 -0.68 5.19 -6.88
CA VAL A 34 -0.40 3.74 -6.90
C VAL A 34 1.08 3.55 -6.61
N SER A 35 1.39 2.79 -5.57
CA SER A 35 2.77 2.43 -5.24
C SER A 35 2.83 1.05 -4.59
N ASN A 36 4.00 0.40 -4.68
CA ASN A 36 4.16 -0.95 -4.12
C ASN A 36 3.71 -1.05 -2.65
N ARG A 37 4.06 -0.06 -1.81
CA ARG A 37 3.60 0.03 -0.42
C ARG A 37 2.48 1.05 -0.29
N LEU A 38 1.58 0.84 0.67
CA LEU A 38 0.68 1.89 1.14
C LEU A 38 1.47 3.05 1.78
N ALA A 39 0.79 4.16 2.05
CA ALA A 39 1.33 5.26 2.85
C ALA A 39 1.48 4.93 4.34
N VAL A 40 1.02 3.74 4.75
CA VAL A 40 1.11 3.20 6.11
C VAL A 40 1.64 1.77 6.08
N ASP A 41 2.42 1.43 7.10
CA ASP A 41 2.89 0.08 7.39
C ASP A 41 2.09 -0.49 8.57
N ARG A 42 1.79 -1.78 8.47
CA ARG A 42 1.30 -2.55 9.61
C ARG A 42 2.45 -2.80 10.58
N VAL A 43 2.22 -2.51 11.86
CA VAL A 43 3.15 -2.78 12.96
C VAL A 43 2.44 -3.68 13.95
N VAL A 44 3.02 -4.84 14.26
CA VAL A 44 2.52 -5.72 15.31
C VAL A 44 3.35 -5.46 16.57
N ASP A 45 2.69 -5.20 17.70
CA ASP A 45 3.35 -5.01 18.98
C ASP A 45 3.80 -6.34 19.61
N GLU A 46 4.54 -6.27 20.72
CA GLU A 46 5.04 -7.43 21.46
C GLU A 46 3.91 -8.30 22.05
N HIS A 47 2.67 -7.84 22.02
CA HIS A 47 1.49 -8.53 22.54
C HIS A 47 0.59 -9.07 21.42
N GLY A 48 1.01 -8.91 20.16
CA GLY A 48 0.30 -9.39 18.98
C GLY A 48 -0.80 -8.45 18.47
N ALA A 49 -0.95 -7.25 19.03
CA ALA A 49 -1.89 -6.27 18.51
C ALA A 49 -1.29 -5.53 17.31
N SER A 50 -2.08 -5.37 16.25
CA SER A 50 -1.68 -4.63 15.06
C SER A 50 -2.08 -3.17 15.14
N ALA A 51 -1.13 -2.28 14.89
CA ALA A 51 -1.30 -0.85 14.71
C ALA A 51 -0.83 -0.42 13.31
N TRP A 52 -1.22 0.78 12.90
CA TRP A 52 -0.75 1.42 11.67
C TRP A 52 0.25 2.51 12.01
N ARG A 53 1.33 2.58 11.25
CA ARG A 53 2.29 3.69 11.30
C ARG A 53 2.51 4.19 9.89
N ARG A 54 2.68 5.50 9.71
CA ARG A 54 3.08 6.06 8.42
C ARG A 54 4.35 5.37 7.89
N SER A 55 4.32 4.94 6.62
CA SER A 55 5.47 4.29 5.99
C SER A 55 6.63 5.27 5.85
N PRO A 56 7.87 4.86 6.14
CA PRO A 56 9.04 5.68 5.89
C PRO A 56 9.29 5.78 4.38
N GLY A 57 9.69 6.96 3.90
CA GLY A 57 10.12 7.13 2.51
C GLY A 57 9.84 8.50 1.93
N GLY A 58 10.67 8.89 0.95
CA GLY A 58 10.55 10.17 0.26
C GLY A 58 9.23 10.33 -0.49
N LEU A 59 8.70 9.25 -1.07
CA LEU A 59 7.43 9.26 -1.81
C LEU A 59 6.24 9.62 -0.91
N VAL A 60 6.07 8.91 0.21
CA VAL A 60 5.00 9.16 1.18
C VAL A 60 5.14 10.54 1.82
N THR A 61 6.38 10.97 2.06
CA THR A 61 6.65 12.31 2.61
C THR A 61 6.24 13.41 1.63
N ALA A 62 6.54 13.23 0.34
CA ALA A 62 6.23 14.21 -0.71
C ALA A 62 4.74 14.25 -1.07
N LEU A 63 4.05 13.10 -1.10
CA LEU A 63 2.69 13.01 -1.62
C LEU A 63 1.59 13.18 -0.55
N ALA A 64 1.84 12.86 0.72
CA ALA A 64 0.79 12.93 1.74
C ALA A 64 0.09 14.30 1.86
N PRO A 65 0.78 15.47 1.78
CA PRO A 65 0.11 16.76 1.83
C PRO A 65 -0.78 17.06 0.63
N VAL A 66 -0.52 16.43 -0.53
CA VAL A 66 -1.33 16.55 -1.74
C VAL A 66 -2.55 15.63 -1.62
N MET A 67 -2.33 14.39 -1.19
CA MET A 67 -3.40 13.41 -0.93
C MET A 67 -4.44 13.93 0.03
N ALA A 68 -4.02 14.47 1.18
CA ALA A 68 -4.92 14.98 2.22
C ALA A 68 -5.75 16.22 1.81
N LYS A 69 -5.43 16.87 0.69
CA LYS A 69 -6.21 17.99 0.13
C LYS A 69 -7.14 17.56 -1.00
N ALA A 70 -6.86 16.42 -1.62
CA ALA A 70 -7.59 15.93 -2.78
C ALA A 70 -8.67 14.91 -2.41
N ASP A 71 -8.78 14.53 -1.13
CA ASP A 71 -9.59 13.41 -0.65
C ASP A 71 -9.40 12.15 -1.52
N GLY A 72 -8.16 11.90 -1.94
CA GLY A 72 -7.82 10.89 -2.96
C GLY A 72 -7.66 9.47 -2.43
N ALA A 73 -7.40 8.53 -3.34
CA ALA A 73 -7.14 7.13 -3.02
C ALA A 73 -5.66 6.74 -3.17
N TRP A 74 -5.18 5.85 -2.30
CA TRP A 74 -3.85 5.26 -2.34
C TRP A 74 -3.95 3.74 -2.45
N VAL A 75 -3.52 3.20 -3.60
CA VAL A 75 -3.49 1.76 -3.87
C VAL A 75 -2.09 1.22 -3.57
N GLY A 76 -1.99 0.16 -2.77
CA GLY A 76 -0.70 -0.38 -2.34
C GLY A 76 -0.77 -1.63 -1.49
N TRP A 77 0.35 -2.34 -1.34
CA TRP A 77 0.45 -3.46 -0.41
C TRP A 77 0.75 -2.98 1.02
N HIS A 78 0.06 -3.58 2.00
CA HIS A 78 0.14 -3.20 3.42
C HIS A 78 1.38 -3.74 4.14
N GLY A 79 2.08 -4.69 3.52
CA GLY A 79 3.41 -5.10 3.94
C GLY A 79 3.53 -6.43 4.64
N ALA A 80 2.44 -7.14 4.89
CA ALA A 80 2.45 -8.53 5.31
C ALA A 80 1.90 -9.47 4.22
N PRO A 81 2.54 -10.62 3.98
CA PRO A 81 2.05 -11.62 3.02
C PRO A 81 0.83 -12.36 3.56
N ASP A 82 0.07 -12.96 2.65
CA ASP A 82 -1.06 -13.89 2.94
C ASP A 82 -2.16 -13.28 3.82
N GLU A 83 -2.29 -11.96 3.76
CA GLU A 83 -3.31 -11.20 4.49
C GLU A 83 -4.06 -10.28 3.53
N THR A 84 -5.38 -10.33 3.63
CA THR A 84 -6.31 -9.45 2.91
C THR A 84 -6.93 -8.47 3.89
N LEU A 85 -6.95 -7.20 3.51
CA LEU A 85 -7.57 -6.12 4.27
C LEU A 85 -8.58 -5.42 3.38
N GLU A 86 -9.75 -5.13 3.94
CA GLU A 86 -10.73 -4.29 3.26
C GLU A 86 -10.20 -2.86 3.14
N PRO A 87 -10.57 -2.11 2.09
CA PRO A 87 -10.17 -0.71 1.96
C PRO A 87 -10.70 0.14 3.14
N PHE A 88 -9.87 1.07 3.63
CA PHE A 88 -10.12 1.84 4.85
C PHE A 88 -9.61 3.28 4.73
N ASP A 89 -10.11 4.17 5.58
CA ASP A 89 -9.74 5.59 5.56
C ASP A 89 -8.75 5.89 6.69
N GLU A 90 -7.68 6.61 6.36
CA GLU A 90 -6.65 7.05 7.31
C GLU A 90 -6.04 8.35 6.81
N ALA A 91 -5.73 9.31 7.70
CA ALA A 91 -5.11 10.58 7.33
C ALA A 91 -5.77 11.34 6.13
N ASN A 92 -7.10 11.32 6.03
CA ASN A 92 -7.91 11.93 4.95
C ASN A 92 -7.59 11.38 3.54
N MET A 93 -7.33 10.09 3.43
CA MET A 93 -7.24 9.40 2.13
C MET A 93 -7.86 8.00 2.24
N ARG A 94 -8.40 7.53 1.11
CA ARG A 94 -8.87 6.15 0.97
C ARG A 94 -7.67 5.24 0.72
N LEU A 95 -7.38 4.31 1.61
CA LEU A 95 -6.33 3.30 1.40
C LEU A 95 -6.95 2.03 0.83
N VAL A 96 -6.36 1.52 -0.25
CA VAL A 96 -6.87 0.39 -1.04
C VAL A 96 -5.79 -0.70 -1.07
N PRO A 97 -5.85 -1.67 -0.13
CA PRO A 97 -4.84 -2.71 -0.01
C PRO A 97 -4.84 -3.66 -1.20
N VAL A 98 -3.67 -3.92 -1.77
CA VAL A 98 -3.45 -5.01 -2.73
C VAL A 98 -2.82 -6.19 -1.98
N PRO A 99 -3.52 -7.33 -1.84
CA PRO A 99 -2.96 -8.49 -1.15
C PRO A 99 -1.87 -9.14 -2.01
N LEU A 100 -0.81 -9.60 -1.35
CA LEU A 100 0.27 -10.40 -1.94
C LEU A 100 0.44 -11.68 -1.14
N SER A 101 0.60 -12.82 -1.81
CA SER A 101 1.00 -14.05 -1.12
C SER A 101 2.48 -14.03 -0.74
N ALA A 102 2.91 -14.91 0.16
CA ALA A 102 4.34 -15.06 0.47
C ALA A 102 5.19 -15.38 -0.78
N GLU A 103 4.67 -16.23 -1.66
CA GLU A 103 5.32 -16.56 -2.94
C GLU A 103 5.41 -15.32 -3.86
N GLU A 104 4.38 -14.48 -3.89
CA GLU A 104 4.43 -13.24 -4.68
C GLU A 104 5.41 -12.22 -4.10
N VAL A 105 5.52 -12.12 -2.78
CA VAL A 105 6.55 -11.29 -2.15
C VAL A 105 7.94 -11.77 -2.58
N GLU A 106 8.21 -13.08 -2.55
CA GLU A 106 9.49 -13.63 -2.99
C GLU A 106 9.74 -13.40 -4.50
N LEU A 107 8.78 -13.73 -5.38
CA LEU A 107 9.02 -13.72 -6.83
C LEU A 107 8.90 -12.32 -7.46
N TYR A 108 7.93 -11.51 -7.05
CA TYR A 108 7.69 -10.17 -7.62
C TYR A 108 8.52 -9.10 -6.92
N TYR A 109 8.52 -9.07 -5.59
CA TYR A 109 9.15 -7.98 -4.83
C TYR A 109 10.63 -8.25 -4.59
N GLU A 110 10.99 -9.37 -3.97
CA GLU A 110 12.38 -9.71 -3.68
C GLU A 110 13.14 -10.12 -4.96
N GLY A 111 12.51 -10.93 -5.82
CA GLY A 111 13.04 -11.39 -7.09
C GLY A 111 13.05 -10.29 -8.16
N PHE A 112 11.96 -10.13 -8.91
CA PHE A 112 11.99 -9.26 -10.09
C PHE A 112 12.29 -7.80 -9.74
N SER A 113 11.66 -7.24 -8.71
CA SER A 113 11.86 -5.82 -8.38
C SER A 113 13.24 -5.56 -7.78
N ASN A 114 13.67 -6.34 -6.78
CA ASN A 114 14.90 -6.05 -6.04
C ASN A 114 16.16 -6.78 -6.54
N ALA A 115 16.04 -7.95 -7.16
CA ALA A 115 17.19 -8.71 -7.69
C ALA A 115 17.37 -8.56 -9.21
N THR A 116 16.33 -8.13 -9.96
CA THR A 116 16.45 -7.80 -11.39
C THR A 116 16.49 -6.29 -11.64
N LEU A 117 15.37 -5.58 -11.39
CA LEU A 117 15.21 -4.18 -11.82
C LEU A 117 16.09 -3.21 -11.01
N TRP A 118 16.13 -3.37 -9.69
CA TRP A 118 16.89 -2.49 -8.81
C TRP A 118 18.37 -2.41 -9.21
N PRO A 119 19.16 -3.51 -9.22
CA PRO A 119 20.57 -3.42 -9.62
C PRO A 119 20.74 -2.95 -11.06
N LEU A 120 19.86 -3.36 -11.98
CA LEU A 120 19.91 -2.95 -13.38
C LEU A 120 19.78 -1.43 -13.55
N TYR A 121 18.89 -0.79 -12.79
CA TYR A 121 18.65 0.65 -12.85
C TYR A 121 19.58 1.48 -11.97
N HIS A 122 20.43 0.83 -11.17
CA HIS A 122 21.42 1.47 -10.31
C HIS A 122 22.83 1.11 -10.77
N ASP A 123 23.13 1.32 -12.05
CA ASP A 123 24.47 1.13 -12.64
C ASP A 123 25.09 -0.26 -12.43
N VAL A 124 24.25 -1.29 -12.28
CA VAL A 124 24.70 -2.68 -12.11
C VAL A 124 25.63 -2.83 -10.90
N ILE A 125 25.34 -2.11 -9.80
CA ILE A 125 26.10 -2.19 -8.54
C ILE A 125 26.16 -3.61 -7.94
N ALA A 126 25.23 -4.47 -8.33
CA ALA A 126 25.26 -5.92 -8.16
C ALA A 126 24.80 -6.58 -9.47
N SER A 127 25.17 -7.84 -9.69
CA SER A 127 24.75 -8.57 -10.89
C SER A 127 23.23 -8.82 -10.87
N PRO A 128 22.48 -8.34 -11.88
CA PRO A 128 21.05 -8.62 -11.98
C PRO A 128 20.81 -10.09 -12.31
N GLU A 129 19.79 -10.67 -11.71
CA GLU A 129 19.34 -12.02 -11.98
C GLU A 129 18.10 -12.02 -12.89
N PHE A 130 18.00 -12.98 -13.80
CA PHE A 130 16.91 -13.06 -14.77
C PHE A 130 16.23 -14.43 -14.72
N HIS A 131 15.05 -14.47 -14.13
CA HIS A 131 14.23 -15.68 -14.04
C HIS A 131 12.86 -15.42 -14.64
N ARG A 132 12.43 -16.28 -15.56
CA ARG A 132 11.13 -16.12 -16.23
C ARG A 132 9.95 -16.19 -15.26
N THR A 133 10.06 -17.03 -14.23
CA THR A 133 9.06 -17.17 -13.17
C THR A 133 8.87 -15.87 -12.38
N TRP A 134 9.94 -15.10 -12.15
CA TRP A 134 9.86 -13.78 -11.51
C TRP A 134 9.14 -12.77 -12.40
N TRP A 135 9.42 -12.76 -13.71
CA TRP A 135 8.70 -11.93 -14.67
C TRP A 135 7.21 -12.25 -14.72
N ASP A 136 6.85 -13.53 -14.74
CA ASP A 136 5.45 -13.95 -14.77
C ASP A 136 4.71 -13.52 -13.49
N SER A 137 5.36 -13.63 -12.32
CA SER A 137 4.83 -13.09 -11.05
C SER A 137 4.69 -11.58 -11.10
N TYR A 138 5.70 -10.88 -11.62
CA TYR A 138 5.70 -9.43 -11.72
C TYR A 138 4.55 -8.90 -12.57
N ARG A 139 4.27 -9.54 -13.70
CA ARG A 139 3.11 -9.20 -14.54
C ARG A 139 1.79 -9.42 -13.80
N ARG A 140 1.59 -10.59 -13.18
CA ARG A 140 0.36 -10.93 -12.45
C ARG A 140 0.07 -9.94 -11.32
N VAL A 141 1.10 -9.58 -10.55
CA VAL A 141 0.95 -8.60 -9.48
C VAL A 141 0.61 -7.23 -10.05
N ASN A 142 1.30 -6.74 -11.08
CA ASN A 142 0.97 -5.45 -11.70
C ASN A 142 -0.44 -5.41 -12.31
N GLU A 143 -0.93 -6.52 -12.85
CA GLU A 143 -2.31 -6.64 -13.33
C GLU A 143 -3.30 -6.49 -12.17
N ARG A 144 -3.06 -7.14 -11.02
CA ARG A 144 -3.88 -6.95 -9.81
C ARG A 144 -3.86 -5.51 -9.30
N PHE A 145 -2.71 -4.84 -9.34
CA PHE A 145 -2.61 -3.42 -8.99
C PHE A 145 -3.44 -2.55 -9.95
N ALA A 146 -3.40 -2.84 -11.25
CA ALA A 146 -4.19 -2.13 -12.26
C ALA A 146 -5.70 -2.35 -12.05
N GLU A 147 -6.13 -3.58 -11.77
CA GLU A 147 -7.52 -3.92 -11.45
C GLU A 147 -8.00 -3.20 -10.19
N ALA A 148 -7.22 -3.22 -9.11
CA ALA A 148 -7.55 -2.51 -7.87
C ALA A 148 -7.63 -0.99 -8.08
N THR A 149 -6.79 -0.44 -8.96
CA THR A 149 -6.81 0.98 -9.33
C THR A 149 -8.03 1.33 -10.18
N ALA A 150 -8.46 0.43 -11.07
CA ALA A 150 -9.65 0.64 -11.89
C ALA A 150 -10.96 0.48 -11.10
N SER A 151 -10.94 -0.21 -9.95
CA SER A 151 -12.12 -0.41 -9.10
C SER A 151 -12.46 0.76 -8.17
N VAL A 152 -11.66 1.83 -8.18
CA VAL A 152 -11.80 2.99 -7.31
C VAL A 152 -12.14 4.25 -8.10
#